data_AF-A0AA43Q7Z8-F1
#
_entry.id   AF-A0AA43Q7Z8-F1
#
_cell.length_a   1.000
_cell.length_b   1.000
_cell.length_c   1.000
_cell.angle_alpha   90.00
_cell.angle_beta   90.00
_cell.angle_gamma   90.00
#
_symmetry.space_group_name_H-M   'P 1'
#
loop_
_entity.id
_entity.type
_entity.pdbx_description
1 polymer ?
#
loop_
_entity_poly.entity_id
_entity_poly.type
_entity_poly.pdbx_seq_one_letter_code
_entity_poly.pdbx_strand_id
1 'polypeptide(L)'
;MTKESVKPLPSGGGCKCAVDFAVIIIYYKNMIAATKIRIYPNTQQVEKLAKAFGCARWLWNNSLNESQKTYQETGKGLGHFALNNRLPELKKSVDWLGETHSQVLQAVCLNLSRAFVNFFERRAAYPTFKSKHGKQTIQYPQGVKLVEGIKIF
;
A
#
# COMPACT_ATOMS: atom_id res chain seq x y z
N MET A 1 -29.00 -19.73 -12.23
CA MET A 1 -28.42 -20.97 -12.77
C MET A 1 -27.49 -20.61 -13.92
N THR A 2 -26.21 -20.38 -13.64
CA THR A 2 -25.11 -20.47 -14.60
C THR A 2 -23.90 -20.90 -13.79
N LYS A 3 -23.57 -22.18 -13.94
CA LYS A 3 -22.40 -22.82 -13.35
C LYS A 3 -21.19 -22.31 -14.13
N GLU A 4 -20.38 -21.40 -13.57
CA GLU A 4 -19.05 -21.19 -14.11
C GLU A 4 -18.17 -22.35 -13.65
N SER A 5 -17.90 -23.20 -14.64
CA SER A 5 -17.13 -24.42 -14.57
C SER A 5 -15.67 -24.09 -14.24
N VAL A 6 -15.17 -24.71 -13.18
CA VAL A 6 -13.76 -24.75 -12.81
C VAL A 6 -12.99 -25.39 -13.97
N LYS A 7 -12.19 -24.60 -14.70
CA LYS A 7 -11.20 -25.14 -15.64
C LYS A 7 -9.86 -25.29 -14.92
N PRO A 8 -9.14 -26.42 -15.08
CA PRO A 8 -7.79 -26.55 -14.54
C PRO A 8 -6.83 -25.62 -15.28
N LEU A 9 -5.87 -25.05 -14.53
CA LEU A 9 -4.85 -24.13 -15.00
C LEU A 9 -3.99 -24.78 -16.11
N PRO A 10 -3.68 -24.08 -17.21
CA PRO A 10 -2.65 -24.54 -18.13
C PRO A 10 -1.27 -24.43 -17.48
N SER A 11 -0.55 -25.55 -17.47
CA SER A 11 0.87 -25.63 -17.16
C SER A 11 1.66 -24.96 -18.29
N GLY A 12 1.99 -23.67 -18.13
CA GLY A 12 2.79 -22.91 -19.09
C GLY A 12 3.66 -21.87 -18.37
N GLY A 13 4.97 -21.99 -18.56
CA GLY A 13 6.00 -21.20 -17.89
C GLY A 13 5.88 -19.70 -18.13
N GLY A 14 5.94 -18.94 -17.03
CA GLY A 14 6.09 -17.50 -17.01
C GLY A 14 6.38 -17.07 -15.57
N CYS A 15 7.56 -16.49 -15.37
CA CYS A 15 8.09 -15.84 -14.17
C CYS A 15 7.33 -16.06 -12.85
N LYS A 16 7.98 -16.74 -11.89
CA LYS A 16 7.57 -16.90 -10.49
C LYS A 16 7.55 -15.56 -9.73
N CYS A 17 6.74 -14.61 -10.17
CA CYS A 17 6.19 -13.55 -9.35
C CYS A 17 4.87 -14.10 -8.79
N ALA A 18 4.94 -15.24 -8.09
CA ALA A 18 3.82 -15.70 -7.27
C ALA A 18 3.63 -14.58 -6.25
N VAL A 19 2.70 -13.70 -6.56
CA VAL A 19 2.29 -12.61 -5.70
C VAL A 19 1.53 -13.27 -4.55
N ASP A 20 2.30 -13.75 -3.58
CA ASP A 20 1.81 -14.14 -2.26
C ASP A 20 1.32 -12.87 -1.57
N PHE A 21 0.14 -12.42 -1.96
CA PHE A 21 -0.51 -11.24 -1.41
C PHE A 21 -1.03 -11.56 -0.02
N ALA A 22 -0.21 -11.32 1.00
CA ALA A 22 -0.66 -11.22 2.37
C ALA A 22 -1.32 -9.85 2.56
N VAL A 23 -2.65 -9.79 2.42
CA VAL A 23 -3.42 -8.61 2.84
C VAL A 23 -3.76 -8.79 4.31
N ILE A 24 -3.13 -8.00 5.17
CA ILE A 24 -3.54 -7.89 6.57
C ILE A 24 -4.72 -6.91 6.58
N ILE A 25 -5.94 -7.44 6.65
CA ILE A 25 -7.16 -6.65 6.83
C ILE A 25 -7.35 -6.49 8.33
N ILE A 26 -7.37 -5.25 8.82
CA ILE A 26 -7.67 -4.94 10.23
C ILE A 26 -8.98 -4.16 10.25
N TYR A 27 -10.09 -4.79 10.68
CA TYR A 27 -11.23 -4.08 11.29
C TYR A 27 -11.90 -5.00 12.29
N TYR A 28 -12.42 -4.44 13.40
CA TYR A 28 -13.87 -4.33 13.63
C TYR A 28 -14.18 -3.25 14.69
N LYS A 29 -15.36 -2.64 14.51
CA LYS A 29 -16.05 -1.73 15.45
C LYS A 29 -16.22 -2.48 16.79
N ASN A 30 -15.53 -2.02 17.84
CA ASN A 30 -15.59 -2.51 19.23
C ASN A 30 -14.96 -3.88 19.58
N MET A 31 -14.17 -4.52 18.70
CA MET A 31 -13.30 -5.66 19.07
C MET A 31 -12.08 -5.73 18.14
N ILE A 32 -10.86 -5.68 18.69
CA ILE A 32 -9.63 -5.75 17.87
C ILE A 32 -9.33 -7.23 17.58
N ALA A 33 -9.92 -7.74 16.50
CA ALA A 33 -9.51 -9.02 15.91
C ALA A 33 -8.69 -8.74 14.64
N ALA A 34 -7.50 -9.35 14.55
CA ALA A 34 -6.65 -9.27 13.36
C ALA A 34 -6.62 -10.64 12.68
N THR A 35 -7.09 -10.71 11.44
CA THR A 35 -7.11 -11.96 10.65
C THR A 35 -6.15 -11.83 9.47
N LYS A 36 -5.23 -12.78 9.34
CA LYS A 36 -4.35 -12.87 8.17
C LYS A 36 -5.03 -13.73 7.11
N ILE A 37 -5.34 -13.13 5.97
CA ILE A 37 -6.05 -13.80 4.88
C ILE A 37 -5.16 -13.77 3.63
N ARG A 38 -5.11 -14.89 2.92
CA ARG A 38 -4.52 -14.97 1.59
C ARG A 38 -5.61 -14.68 0.56
N ILE A 39 -5.33 -13.77 -0.37
CA ILE A 39 -6.25 -13.45 -1.47
C ILE A 39 -5.74 -14.05 -2.78
N TYR A 40 -6.66 -14.44 -3.65
CA TYR A 40 -6.39 -14.91 -5.01
C TYR A 40 -7.09 -13.98 -6.01
N PRO A 41 -6.44 -12.88 -6.40
CA PRO A 41 -7.05 -11.89 -7.27
C PRO A 41 -7.15 -12.39 -8.72
N ASN A 42 -8.20 -11.96 -9.43
CA ASN A 42 -8.29 -12.13 -10.88
C ASN A 42 -7.34 -11.17 -11.63
N THR A 43 -7.20 -11.33 -12.95
CA THR A 43 -6.28 -10.53 -13.77
C THR A 43 -6.46 -9.02 -13.60
N GLN A 44 -7.70 -8.53 -13.62
CA GLN A 44 -7.98 -7.09 -13.44
C GLN A 44 -7.61 -6.59 -12.04
N GLN A 45 -7.83 -7.42 -11.02
CA GLN A 45 -7.45 -7.09 -9.65
C GLN A 45 -5.91 -7.07 -9.49
N VAL A 46 -5.19 -7.98 -10.14
CA VAL A 46 -3.72 -8.02 -10.16
C VAL A 46 -3.16 -6.72 -10.74
N GLU A 47 -3.70 -6.26 -11.87
CA GLU A 47 -3.28 -5.00 -12.50
C GLU A 47 -3.54 -3.79 -11.60
N LYS A 48 -4.73 -3.70 -11.00
CA LYS A 48 -5.07 -2.62 -10.05
C LYS A 48 -4.15 -2.61 -8.84
N LEU A 49 -3.86 -3.78 -8.27
CA LEU A 49 -2.92 -3.92 -7.16
C LEU A 49 -1.50 -3.50 -7.56
N ALA A 50 -1.03 -3.96 -8.73
CA ALA A 50 0.29 -3.59 -9.24
C ALA A 50 0.45 -2.07 -9.40
N LYS A 51 -0.57 -1.39 -9.96
CA LYS A 51 -0.62 0.07 -10.03
C LYS A 51 -0.58 0.73 -8.65
N ALA A 52 -1.40 0.24 -7.71
CA ALA A 52 -1.44 0.76 -6.34
C ALA A 52 -0.09 0.61 -5.61
N PHE A 53 0.59 -0.53 -5.76
CA PHE A 53 1.94 -0.73 -5.22
C PHE A 53 2.96 0.22 -5.85
N GLY A 54 2.89 0.41 -7.18
CA GLY A 54 3.73 1.37 -7.89
C GLY A 54 3.56 2.79 -7.34
N CYS A 55 2.30 3.23 -7.19
CA CYS A 55 1.96 4.54 -6.66
C CYS A 55 2.43 4.72 -5.21
N ALA A 56 2.16 3.73 -4.35
CA ALA A 56 2.58 3.76 -2.95
C ALA A 56 4.10 3.83 -2.80
N ARG A 57 4.83 3.04 -3.59
CA ARG A 57 6.31 3.03 -3.58
C ARG A 57 6.87 4.36 -4.06
N TRP A 58 6.34 4.91 -5.16
CA TRP A 58 6.79 6.19 -5.68
C TRP A 58 6.52 7.31 -4.68
N LEU A 59 5.32 7.38 -4.11
CA LEU A 59 4.94 8.40 -3.15
C LEU A 59 5.81 8.34 -1.89
N TRP A 60 6.11 7.13 -1.38
CA TRP A 60 7.04 6.95 -0.27
C TRP A 60 8.40 7.56 -0.59
N ASN A 61 8.99 7.20 -1.74
CA ASN A 61 10.31 7.66 -2.13
C ASN A 61 10.33 9.19 -2.35
N ASN A 62 9.32 9.73 -3.06
CA ASN A 62 9.18 11.16 -3.28
C ASN A 62 9.05 11.94 -1.96
N SER A 63 8.20 11.46 -1.05
CA SER A 63 7.98 12.09 0.26
C SER A 63 9.20 12.00 1.18
N LEU A 64 9.94 10.88 1.13
CA LEU A 64 11.18 10.71 1.89
C LEU A 64 12.26 11.67 1.38
N ASN A 65 12.40 11.80 0.06
CA ASN A 65 13.33 12.75 -0.55
C ASN A 65 13.00 14.20 -0.17
N GLU A 66 11.71 14.58 -0.23
CA GLU A 66 11.31 15.91 0.23
C GLU A 66 11.65 16.11 1.71
N SER A 67 11.31 15.14 2.56
CA SER A 67 11.53 15.26 3.99
C SER A 67 13.02 15.45 4.30
N GLN A 68 13.90 14.77 3.56
CA GLN A 68 15.35 14.96 3.65
C GLN A 68 15.77 16.37 3.23
N LYS A 69 15.28 16.86 2.09
CA LYS A 69 15.59 18.21 1.59
C LYS A 69 15.11 19.29 2.56
N THR A 70 13.85 19.25 2.99
CA THR A 70 13.28 20.21 3.95
C THR A 70 14.05 20.21 5.26
N TYR A 71 14.48 19.04 5.74
CA TYR A 71 15.26 18.94 6.96
C TYR A 71 16.67 19.56 6.79
N GLN A 72 17.32 19.37 5.64
CA GLN A 72 18.61 20.00 5.35
C GLN A 72 18.50 21.53 5.29
N GLU A 73 17.40 22.06 4.74
CA GLU A 73 17.19 23.51 4.59
C GLU A 73 16.72 24.20 5.88
N THR A 74 15.85 23.55 6.66
CA THR A 74 15.13 24.19 7.78
C THR A 74 15.45 23.61 9.15
N GLY A 75 16.11 22.44 9.20
CA GLY A 75 16.29 21.65 10.43
C GLY A 75 15.00 21.02 10.95
N LYS A 76 13.86 21.15 10.26
CA LYS A 76 12.55 20.65 10.68
C LYS A 76 12.05 19.54 9.74
N GLY A 77 11.49 18.49 10.34
CA GLY A 77 10.90 17.38 9.59
C GLY A 77 9.47 17.68 9.13
N LEU A 78 9.04 17.01 8.06
CA LEU A 78 7.66 17.07 7.59
C LEU A 78 6.76 16.09 8.36
N GLY A 79 5.72 16.63 8.98
CA GLY A 79 4.68 15.82 9.63
C GLY A 79 3.71 15.19 8.63
N HIS A 80 2.91 14.22 9.10
CA HIS A 80 1.90 13.55 8.29
C HIS A 80 0.93 14.52 7.59
N PHE A 81 0.43 15.53 8.31
CA PHE A 81 -0.50 16.52 7.75
C PHE A 81 0.12 17.32 6.60
N ALA A 82 1.38 17.74 6.75
CA ALA A 82 2.10 18.44 5.70
C ALA A 82 2.28 17.57 4.44
N LEU A 83 2.62 16.28 4.62
CA LEU A 83 2.72 15.34 3.50
C LEU A 83 1.37 15.11 2.81
N ASN A 84 0.28 14.97 3.57
CA ASN A 84 -1.06 14.79 3.00
C ASN A 84 -1.53 16.03 2.24
N ASN A 85 -1.24 17.24 2.74
CA ASN A 85 -1.65 18.49 2.09
C ASN A 85 -1.01 18.68 0.71
N ARG A 86 0.11 18.00 0.42
CA ARG A 86 0.75 18.00 -0.90
C ARG A 86 0.10 17.04 -1.89
N LEU A 87 -0.66 16.05 -1.42
CA LEU A 87 -1.26 15.03 -2.30
C LEU A 87 -2.18 15.60 -3.39
N PRO A 88 -3.04 16.61 -3.14
CA PRO A 88 -3.89 17.17 -4.19
C PRO A 88 -3.09 17.75 -5.36
N GLU A 89 -1.99 18.46 -5.08
CA GLU A 89 -1.12 19.03 -6.11
C GLU A 89 -0.32 17.95 -6.83
N LEU A 90 0.22 16.97 -6.10
CA LEU A 90 0.92 15.84 -6.69
C LEU A 90 0.03 15.02 -7.63
N LYS A 91 -1.25 14.87 -7.30
CA LYS A 91 -2.21 14.17 -8.18
C LYS A 91 -2.52 14.93 -9.45
N LYS A 92 -2.39 16.26 -9.45
CA LYS A 92 -2.56 17.09 -10.66
C LYS A 92 -1.32 17.06 -11.56
N SER A 93 -0.13 16.92 -10.99
CA SER A 93 1.11 16.84 -11.76
C SER A 93 1.46 15.41 -12.21
N VAL A 94 0.93 14.41 -11.51
CA VAL A 94 1.21 12.99 -11.76
C VAL A 94 -0.10 12.24 -11.95
N ASP A 95 -0.57 12.19 -13.19
CA ASP A 95 -1.91 11.68 -13.54
C ASP A 95 -2.18 10.27 -13.03
N TRP A 96 -1.20 9.36 -13.15
CA TRP A 96 -1.34 7.97 -12.71
C TRP A 96 -1.43 7.82 -11.18
N LEU A 97 -1.06 8.83 -10.40
CA LEU A 97 -1.24 8.84 -8.94
C LEU A 97 -2.72 9.02 -8.57
N GLY A 98 -3.48 9.71 -9.44
CA GLY A 98 -4.92 9.92 -9.31
C GLY A 98 -5.74 8.64 -9.46
N GLU A 99 -5.23 7.65 -10.21
CA GLU A 99 -5.88 6.35 -10.42
C GLU A 99 -5.95 5.50 -9.13
N THR A 100 -5.06 5.76 -8.16
CA THR A 100 -5.00 5.00 -6.91
C THR A 100 -5.93 5.58 -5.85
N HIS A 101 -6.55 4.69 -5.09
CA HIS A 101 -7.43 5.05 -3.98
C HIS A 101 -6.74 6.02 -2.99
N SER A 102 -7.39 7.15 -2.69
CA SER A 102 -6.81 8.23 -1.89
C SER A 102 -6.35 7.79 -0.51
N GLN A 103 -7.10 6.90 0.15
CA GLN A 103 -6.75 6.41 1.48
C GLN A 103 -5.48 5.56 1.50
N VAL A 104 -5.14 4.89 0.39
CA VAL A 104 -3.87 4.15 0.27
C VAL A 104 -2.70 5.13 0.31
N LEU A 105 -2.81 6.24 -0.43
CA LEU A 105 -1.78 7.28 -0.47
C LEU A 105 -1.63 8.00 0.87
N GLN A 106 -2.75 8.32 1.53
CA GLN A 106 -2.75 8.90 2.87
C GLN A 106 -2.10 7.95 3.90
N ALA A 107 -2.38 6.65 3.81
CA ALA A 107 -1.75 5.65 4.66
C ALA A 107 -0.22 5.59 4.44
N VAL A 108 0.26 5.76 3.20
CA VAL A 108 1.71 5.85 2.92
C VAL A 108 2.34 7.06 3.63
N CYS A 109 1.73 8.24 3.54
CA CYS A 109 2.19 9.43 4.25
C CYS A 109 2.21 9.23 5.78
N LEU A 110 1.20 8.55 6.33
CA LEU A 110 1.13 8.23 7.76
C LEU A 110 2.25 7.28 8.18
N ASN A 111 2.48 6.24 7.38
CA ASN A 111 3.52 5.26 7.64
C ASN A 111 4.93 5.89 7.59
N LEU A 112 5.17 6.84 6.68
CA LEU A 112 6.45 7.56 6.62
C LEU A 112 6.64 8.44 7.88
N SER A 113 5.61 9.19 8.27
CA SER A 113 5.66 10.00 9.48
C SER A 113 5.90 9.14 10.73
N ARG A 114 5.24 7.99 10.85
CA ARG A 114 5.49 7.01 11.92
C ARG A 114 6.91 6.44 11.88
N ALA A 115 7.47 6.20 10.70
CA ALA A 115 8.84 5.72 10.57
C ALA A 115 9.85 6.74 11.12
N PHE A 116 9.65 8.04 10.84
CA PHE A 116 10.46 9.10 11.43
C PHE A 116 10.30 9.18 12.95
N VAL A 117 9.06 9.15 13.46
CA VAL A 117 8.80 9.13 14.92
C VAL A 117 9.53 7.96 15.59
N ASN A 118 9.40 6.75 15.05
CA ASN A 118 10.09 5.56 15.57
C ASN A 118 11.61 5.70 15.50
N PHE A 119 12.15 6.35 14.46
CA PHE A 119 13.58 6.62 14.33
C PHE A 119 14.06 7.60 15.42
N PHE A 120 13.37 8.72 15.63
CA PHE A 120 13.73 9.69 16.66
C PHE A 120 13.61 9.12 18.08
N GLU A 121 12.64 8.23 18.31
CA GLU A 121 12.50 7.48 19.57
C GLU A 121 13.48 6.29 19.69
N ARG A 122 14.39 6.12 18.73
CA ARG A 122 15.40 5.03 18.70
C ARG A 122 14.80 3.61 18.71
N ARG A 123 13.55 3.47 18.28
CA ARG A 123 12.83 2.19 18.14
C ARG A 123 13.01 1.54 16.77
N ALA A 124 13.50 2.29 15.78
CA ALA A 124 13.76 1.80 14.43
C ALA A 124 14.94 2.54 13.78
N ALA A 125 15.49 1.95 12.71
CA ALA A 125 16.48 2.62 11.87
C ALA A 125 15.84 3.72 11.00
N TYR A 126 16.68 4.58 10.43
CA TYR A 126 16.25 5.65 9.55
C TYR A 126 15.49 5.10 8.33
N PRO A 127 14.37 5.72 7.89
CA PRO A 127 13.60 5.25 6.75
C PRO A 127 14.42 5.29 5.46
N THR A 128 14.40 4.19 4.70
CA THR A 128 15.12 4.05 3.43
C THR A 128 14.17 4.09 2.23
N PHE A 129 14.74 4.32 1.05
CA PHE A 129 14.00 4.22 -0.21
C PHE A 129 13.53 2.79 -0.47
N LYS A 130 12.31 2.65 -1.00
CA LYS A 130 11.69 1.37 -1.34
C LYS A 130 12.07 0.93 -2.76
N SER A 131 12.47 -0.33 -2.90
CA SER A 131 12.72 -1.00 -4.17
C SER A 131 11.46 -1.70 -4.72
N LYS A 132 11.40 -1.89 -6.05
CA LYS A 132 10.34 -2.66 -6.73
C LYS A 132 10.44 -4.16 -6.44
N HIS A 133 11.67 -4.67 -6.29
CA HIS A 133 11.95 -6.10 -6.16
C HIS A 133 11.85 -6.60 -4.70
N GLY A 134 11.62 -5.69 -3.75
CA GLY A 134 11.40 -6.03 -2.34
C GLY A 134 9.92 -6.25 -2.01
N LYS A 135 9.66 -6.54 -0.73
CA LYS A 135 8.30 -6.67 -0.19
C LYS A 135 7.48 -5.40 -0.46
N GLN A 136 6.35 -5.55 -1.16
CA GLN A 136 5.39 -4.47 -1.39
C GLN A 136 4.22 -4.60 -0.41
N THR A 137 3.81 -3.49 0.19
CA THR A 137 2.70 -3.44 1.16
C THR A 137 1.89 -2.18 0.91
N ILE A 138 0.56 -2.31 0.93
CA ILE A 138 -0.41 -1.21 0.91
C ILE A 138 -1.47 -1.46 1.97
N GLN A 139 -2.13 -0.39 2.42
CA GLN A 139 -3.16 -0.45 3.44
C GLN A 139 -4.45 0.14 2.88
N TYR A 140 -5.58 -0.50 3.18
CA TYR A 140 -6.92 0.01 2.88
C TYR A 140 -7.64 0.30 4.20
N PRO A 141 -7.60 1.56 4.69
CA PRO A 141 -8.20 2.00 5.95
C PRO A 141 -9.73 1.92 6.02
N GLN A 142 -10.43 1.91 4.88
CA GLN A 142 -11.88 1.79 4.82
C GLN A 142 -12.28 1.12 3.50
N GLY A 143 -13.57 0.79 3.35
CA GLY A 143 -14.12 0.25 2.11
C GLY A 143 -13.90 -1.26 1.89
N VAL A 144 -13.37 -1.97 2.90
CA VAL A 144 -13.21 -3.42 2.86
C VAL A 144 -14.44 -4.08 3.49
N LYS A 145 -15.10 -4.97 2.74
CA LYS A 145 -16.22 -5.80 3.24
C LYS A 145 -15.83 -7.26 3.08
N LEU A 146 -16.00 -8.04 4.15
CA LEU A 146 -15.97 -9.50 4.06
C LEU A 146 -17.33 -9.94 3.53
N VAL A 147 -17.35 -10.65 2.40
CA VAL A 147 -18.56 -11.29 1.88
C VAL A 147 -18.61 -12.68 2.51
N GLU A 148 -19.62 -12.93 3.35
CA GLU A 148 -19.85 -14.25 3.94
C GLU A 148 -20.09 -15.29 2.82
N GLY A 149 -19.43 -16.45 2.91
CA GLY A 149 -19.61 -17.55 1.96
C GLY A 149 -18.41 -17.88 1.06
N ILE A 150 -17.33 -17.10 1.10
CA ILE A 150 -16.06 -17.53 0.49
C ILE A 150 -15.42 -18.57 1.41
N LYS A 151 -15.65 -19.87 1.15
CA LYS A 151 -14.86 -20.95 1.75
C LYS A 151 -13.42 -20.80 1.28
N ILE A 152 -12.57 -20.39 2.22
CA ILE A 152 -11.12 -20.33 2.03
C ILE A 152 -10.63 -21.76 2.25
N PHE A 153 -10.32 -22.49 1.17
CA PHE A 153 -9.52 -23.72 1.22
C PHE A 153 -8.03 -23.37 1.16
#